data_AF-A0A0A2V3P4-F1
#
_entry.id   AF-A0A0A2V3P4-F1
#
_cell.length_a   1.000
_cell.length_b   1.000
_cell.length_c   1.000
_cell.angle_alpha   90.00
_cell.angle_beta   90.00
_cell.angle_gamma   90.00
#
_symmetry.space_group_name_H-M   'P 1'
#
loop_
_entity.id
_entity.type
_entity.pdbx_description
1 polymer ?
#
loop_
_entity_poly.entity_id
_entity_poly.type
_entity_poly.pdbx_seq_one_letter_code
_entity_poly.pdbx_strand_id
1 'polypeptide(L)'
;MIAVLEKNYSAPALTLPSYLLSQYITKVQVFSSHRPQAFKILKYLVAIGVIRSLNGLINLYSLNHGTSDTYNWNQEIAIVTSGSDGIGRRVAILLAARGVKVAVLDIQPLKY
;
A
#
# COMPACT_ATOMS: atom_id res chain seq x y z
N MET A 1 -14.97 20.11 -19.87
CA MET A 1 -14.99 18.64 -19.66
C MET A 1 -16.41 18.10 -19.85
N ILE A 2 -17.03 18.38 -21.00
CA ILE A 2 -18.45 18.06 -21.30
C ILE A 2 -18.54 17.05 -22.47
N ALA A 3 -17.48 16.91 -23.28
CA ALA A 3 -17.46 16.09 -24.48
C ALA A 3 -17.36 14.56 -24.27
N VAL A 4 -17.13 14.07 -23.04
CA VAL A 4 -17.09 12.61 -22.76
C VAL A 4 -18.49 12.02 -22.55
N LEU A 5 -19.49 12.86 -22.24
CA LEU A 5 -20.86 12.41 -21.97
C LEU A 5 -21.69 12.20 -23.24
N GLU A 6 -21.38 12.87 -24.35
CA GLU A 6 -22.27 12.86 -25.53
C GLU A 6 -22.22 11.56 -26.36
N LYS A 7 -21.21 10.70 -26.16
CA LYS A 7 -20.96 9.57 -27.08
C LYS A 7 -21.30 8.18 -26.52
N ASN A 8 -21.84 8.08 -25.30
CA ASN A 8 -22.01 6.78 -24.63
C ASN A 8 -23.32 6.64 -23.82
N TYR A 9 -24.42 7.24 -24.29
CA TYR A 9 -25.74 7.11 -23.67
C TYR A 9 -26.33 5.68 -23.70
N SER A 10 -25.71 4.76 -24.45
CA SER A 10 -26.20 3.39 -24.66
C SER A 10 -25.48 2.32 -23.83
N ALA A 11 -24.50 2.69 -23.01
CA ALA A 11 -23.77 1.73 -22.19
C ALA A 11 -24.43 1.60 -20.80
N PRO A 12 -25.25 0.56 -20.55
CA PRO A 12 -25.85 0.34 -19.22
C PRO A 12 -24.78 0.26 -18.12
N ALA A 13 -23.59 -0.26 -18.46
CA ALA A 13 -22.46 -0.35 -17.56
C ALA A 13 -21.96 1.01 -17.03
N LEU A 14 -22.18 2.12 -17.76
CA LEU A 14 -21.77 3.45 -17.34
C LEU A 14 -22.94 4.27 -16.78
N THR A 15 -24.15 4.08 -17.32
CA THR A 15 -25.35 4.82 -16.90
C THR A 15 -25.91 4.32 -15.57
N LEU A 16 -25.85 3.01 -15.30
CA LEU A 16 -26.31 2.43 -14.02
C LEU A 16 -25.49 2.97 -12.83
N PRO A 17 -24.14 2.91 -12.79
CA PRO A 17 -23.38 3.44 -11.66
C PRO A 17 -23.54 4.94 -11.48
N SER A 18 -23.61 5.72 -12.56
CA SER A 18 -23.78 7.18 -12.47
C SER A 18 -25.16 7.57 -11.93
N TYR A 19 -26.21 6.86 -12.34
CA TYR A 19 -27.55 7.04 -11.78
C TYR A 19 -27.61 6.66 -10.28
N LEU A 20 -27.02 5.51 -9.91
CA LEU A 20 -26.92 5.10 -8.51
C LEU A 20 -26.11 6.09 -7.67
N LEU A 21 -25.02 6.63 -8.21
CA LEU A 21 -24.20 7.65 -7.56
C LEU A 21 -25.00 8.93 -7.34
N SER A 22 -25.80 9.37 -8.33
CA SER A 22 -26.70 10.53 -8.19
C SER A 22 -27.71 10.34 -7.06
N GLN A 23 -28.40 9.19 -7.02
CA GLN A 23 -29.34 8.88 -5.93
C GLN A 23 -28.65 8.86 -4.55
N TYR A 24 -27.42 8.34 -4.49
CA TYR A 24 -26.64 8.31 -3.26
C TYR A 24 -26.25 9.71 -2.80
N ILE A 25 -25.82 10.58 -3.72
CA ILE A 25 -25.48 11.98 -3.42
C ILE A 25 -26.69 12.72 -2.83
N THR A 26 -27.88 12.57 -3.40
CA THR A 26 -29.10 13.21 -2.88
C THR A 26 -29.46 12.71 -1.48
N LYS A 27 -29.37 11.40 -1.23
CA LYS A 27 -29.61 10.82 0.11
C LYS A 27 -28.61 11.34 1.14
N VAL A 28 -27.33 11.47 0.75
CA VAL A 28 -26.27 12.00 1.60
C VAL A 28 -26.54 13.47 1.98
N GLN A 29 -27.05 14.29 1.06
CA GLN A 29 -27.39 15.69 1.35
C GLN A 29 -28.46 15.81 2.44
N VAL A 30 -29.51 14.99 2.37
CA VAL A 30 -30.58 14.98 3.38
C VAL A 30 -30.05 14.55 4.75
N PHE A 31 -29.20 13.52 4.81
CA PHE A 31 -28.60 13.06 6.06
C PHE A 31 -27.60 14.06 6.66
N SER A 32 -26.84 14.75 5.80
CA SER A 32 -25.83 15.74 6.21
C SER A 32 -26.45 16.89 7.01
N SER A 33 -27.69 17.27 6.72
CA SER A 33 -28.40 18.37 7.38
C SER A 33 -28.74 18.07 8.85
N HIS A 34 -28.95 16.80 9.20
CA HIS A 34 -29.39 16.43 10.55
C HIS A 34 -28.25 16.44 11.58
N ARG A 35 -27.00 16.17 11.16
CA ARG A 35 -25.80 16.20 12.02
C ARG A 35 -24.54 16.65 11.26
N PRO A 36 -24.34 17.96 11.07
CA PRO A 36 -23.25 18.49 10.24
C PRO A 36 -21.86 18.13 10.79
N GLN A 37 -21.69 18.10 12.12
CA GLN A 37 -20.41 17.74 12.75
C GLN A 37 -20.04 16.27 12.52
N ALA A 38 -20.98 15.34 12.69
CA ALA A 38 -20.75 13.92 12.47
C ALA A 38 -20.37 13.65 11.01
N PHE A 39 -21.03 14.32 10.07
CA PHE A 39 -20.72 14.22 8.65
C PHE A 39 -19.34 14.80 8.30
N LYS A 40 -18.93 15.90 8.96
CA LYS A 40 -17.58 16.47 8.82
C LYS A 40 -16.50 15.49 9.29
N ILE A 41 -16.70 14.84 10.44
CA ILE A 41 -15.78 13.82 10.96
C ILE A 41 -15.69 12.64 9.99
N LEU A 42 -16.83 12.13 9.53
CA LEU A 42 -16.88 11.03 8.57
C LEU A 42 -16.13 11.36 7.27
N LYS A 43 -16.30 12.57 6.73
CA LYS A 43 -15.55 13.05 5.56
C LYS A 43 -14.04 12.98 5.77
N TYR A 44 -13.54 13.44 6.93
CA TYR A 44 -12.11 13.34 7.23
C TYR A 44 -11.65 11.90 7.38
N LEU A 45 -12.42 11.04 8.07
CA LEU A 45 -12.08 9.62 8.20
C LEU A 45 -12.01 8.91 6.85
N VAL A 46 -12.97 9.18 5.96
CA VAL A 46 -12.97 8.65 4.58
C VAL A 46 -11.77 9.19 3.81
N ALA A 47 -11.49 10.50 3.87
CA ALA A 47 -10.33 11.09 3.21
C ALA A 47 -9.01 10.49 3.69
N ILE A 48 -8.83 10.33 5.01
CA ILE A 48 -7.65 9.67 5.61
C ILE A 48 -7.57 8.21 5.15
N GLY A 49 -8.69 7.49 5.14
CA GLY A 49 -8.73 6.10 4.67
C GLY A 49 -8.32 5.95 3.20
N VAL A 50 -8.84 6.82 2.32
CA VAL A 50 -8.47 6.86 0.90
C VAL A 50 -7.00 7.19 0.73
N ILE A 51 -6.50 8.23 1.39
CA ILE A 51 -5.08 8.62 1.32
C ILE A 51 -4.18 7.48 1.79
N ARG A 52 -4.51 6.82 2.91
CA ARG A 52 -3.74 5.67 3.43
C ARG A 52 -3.74 4.48 2.48
N SER A 53 -4.89 4.18 1.86
CA SER A 53 -5.02 3.09 0.88
C SER A 53 -4.18 3.38 -0.37
N LEU A 54 -4.31 4.58 -0.95
CA LEU A 54 -3.51 4.99 -2.10
C LEU A 54 -2.01 4.99 -1.78
N ASN A 55 -1.60 5.49 -0.62
CA ASN A 55 -0.21 5.45 -0.18
C ASN A 55 0.31 4.00 -0.05
N GLY A 56 -0.51 3.08 0.46
CA GLY A 56 -0.17 1.66 0.52
C GLY A 56 0.03 1.04 -0.88
N LEU A 57 -0.88 1.33 -1.82
CA LEU A 57 -0.77 0.87 -3.20
C LEU A 57 0.47 1.43 -3.91
N ILE A 58 0.74 2.73 -3.75
CA ILE A 58 1.92 3.38 -4.30
C ILE A 58 3.18 2.77 -3.69
N ASN A 59 3.24 2.59 -2.37
CA ASN A 59 4.39 1.97 -1.70
C ASN A 59 4.64 0.54 -2.22
N LEU A 60 3.60 -0.29 -2.34
CA LEU A 60 3.71 -1.64 -2.90
C LEU A 60 4.24 -1.61 -4.34
N TYR A 61 3.77 -0.67 -5.15
CA TYR A 61 4.25 -0.49 -6.52
C TYR A 61 5.71 0.00 -6.55
N SER A 62 6.08 0.94 -5.68
CA SER A 62 7.41 1.54 -5.64
C SER A 62 8.50 0.61 -5.10
N LEU A 63 8.17 -0.33 -4.20
CA LEU A 63 9.16 -1.23 -3.60
C LEU A 63 9.89 -2.08 -4.64
N ASN A 64 9.15 -2.64 -5.61
CA ASN A 64 9.71 -3.58 -6.59
C ASN A 64 9.20 -3.31 -8.03
N HIS A 65 8.80 -2.07 -8.35
CA HIS A 65 8.16 -1.74 -9.65
C HIS A 65 6.93 -2.62 -9.98
N GLY A 66 6.16 -2.99 -8.95
CA GLY A 66 5.02 -3.89 -9.08
C GLY A 66 5.39 -5.35 -9.37
N THR A 67 6.66 -5.74 -9.23
CA THR A 67 7.10 -7.14 -9.34
C THR A 67 7.27 -7.76 -7.97
N SER A 68 7.12 -9.07 -7.85
CA SER A 68 7.57 -9.81 -6.67
C SER A 68 8.96 -10.32 -6.96
N ASP A 69 9.89 -10.05 -6.07
CA ASP A 69 11.15 -10.76 -6.00
C ASP A 69 10.90 -12.22 -5.55
N THR A 70 11.68 -13.15 -6.11
CA THR A 70 11.66 -14.55 -5.71
C THR A 70 13.07 -14.95 -5.34
N TYR A 71 13.25 -15.46 -4.12
CA TYR A 71 14.53 -15.94 -3.64
C TYR A 71 14.50 -17.45 -3.42
N ASN A 72 15.56 -18.12 -3.84
CA ASN A 72 15.83 -19.48 -3.42
C ASN A 72 16.89 -19.46 -2.32
N TRP A 73 16.43 -19.20 -1.11
CA TRP A 73 17.29 -19.02 0.07
C TRP A 73 18.34 -20.12 0.26
N ASN A 74 18.04 -21.38 -0.09
CA ASN A 74 18.95 -22.51 0.04
C ASN A 74 20.06 -22.56 -1.03
N GLN A 75 19.89 -21.83 -2.13
CA GLN A 75 20.83 -21.75 -3.24
C GLN A 75 21.59 -20.41 -3.29
N GLU A 76 21.32 -19.53 -2.33
CA GLU A 76 21.88 -18.17 -2.29
C GLU A 76 22.85 -17.99 -1.13
N ILE A 77 23.72 -16.99 -1.28
CA ILE A 77 24.64 -16.53 -0.24
C ILE A 77 24.35 -15.05 0.00
N ALA A 78 24.09 -14.69 1.24
CA ALA A 78 23.91 -13.29 1.63
C ALA A 78 25.21 -12.74 2.25
N ILE A 79 25.67 -11.59 1.77
CA ILE A 79 26.78 -10.85 2.39
C ILE A 79 26.19 -9.70 3.18
N VAL A 80 26.47 -9.66 4.48
CA VAL A 80 26.03 -8.57 5.37
C VAL A 80 27.24 -7.76 5.80
N THR A 81 27.39 -6.58 5.22
CA THR A 81 28.38 -5.59 5.67
C THR A 81 27.96 -4.96 6.99
N SER A 82 28.90 -4.70 7.89
CA SER A 82 28.62 -4.23 9.26
C SER A 82 27.66 -5.17 10.03
N GLY A 83 27.82 -6.48 9.83
CA GLY A 83 26.93 -7.51 10.37
C GLY A 83 27.30 -8.03 11.77
N SER A 84 28.36 -7.53 12.40
CA SER A 84 28.81 -8.03 13.71
C SER A 84 27.96 -7.56 14.88
N ASP A 85 27.27 -6.42 14.74
CA ASP A 85 26.45 -5.81 15.81
C ASP A 85 25.21 -5.06 15.28
N GLY A 86 24.37 -4.57 16.19
CA GLY A 86 23.24 -3.68 15.89
C GLY A 86 22.25 -4.25 14.87
N ILE A 87 21.86 -3.42 13.91
CA ILE A 87 20.91 -3.78 12.84
C ILE A 87 21.50 -4.87 11.94
N GLY A 88 22.78 -4.75 11.57
CA GLY A 88 23.44 -5.72 10.69
C GLY A 88 23.46 -7.13 11.29
N ARG A 89 23.77 -7.26 12.59
CA ARG A 89 23.66 -8.54 13.32
C ARG A 89 22.25 -9.10 13.24
N ARG A 90 21.23 -8.28 13.48
CA ARG A 90 19.85 -8.76 13.45
C ARG A 90 19.44 -9.23 12.04
N VAL A 91 19.88 -8.53 11.00
CA VAL A 91 19.66 -8.93 9.60
C VAL A 91 20.38 -10.24 9.29
N ALA A 92 21.65 -10.39 9.66
CA ALA A 92 22.42 -11.61 9.46
C ALA A 92 21.76 -12.83 10.13
N ILE A 93 21.31 -12.68 11.38
CA ILE A 93 20.58 -13.73 12.11
C ILE A 93 19.26 -14.07 11.42
N LEU A 94 18.49 -13.07 10.97
CA LEU A 94 17.22 -13.31 10.27
C LEU A 94 17.41 -14.03 8.94
N LEU A 95 18.47 -13.72 8.19
CA LEU A 95 18.80 -14.41 6.94
C LEU A 95 19.28 -15.84 7.20
N ALA A 96 20.13 -16.05 8.20
CA ALA A 96 20.56 -17.38 8.61
C ALA A 96 19.38 -18.25 9.09
N ALA A 97 18.43 -17.67 9.83
CA ALA A 97 17.21 -18.36 10.27
C ALA A 97 16.27 -18.77 9.12
N ARG A 98 16.44 -18.17 7.92
CA ARG A 98 15.73 -18.58 6.69
C ARG A 98 16.45 -19.69 5.91
N GLY A 99 17.61 -20.16 6.38
CA GLY A 99 18.41 -21.22 5.75
C GLY A 99 19.45 -20.72 4.75
N VAL A 100 19.63 -19.40 4.59
CA VAL A 100 20.63 -18.81 3.69
C VAL A 100 22.01 -18.94 4.30
N LYS A 101 23.04 -19.23 3.49
CA LYS A 101 24.43 -19.09 3.92
C LYS A 101 24.77 -17.60 4.03
N VAL A 102 25.16 -17.15 5.22
CA VAL A 102 25.46 -15.74 5.47
C VAL A 102 26.96 -15.55 5.70
N ALA A 103 27.57 -14.62 4.95
CA ALA A 103 28.91 -14.12 5.20
C ALA A 103 28.81 -12.72 5.82
N VAL A 104 29.43 -12.54 6.99
CA VAL A 104 29.48 -11.22 7.66
C VAL A 104 30.81 -10.56 7.35
N LEU A 105 30.76 -9.34 6.83
CA LEU A 105 31.93 -8.50 6.60
C LEU A 105 31.89 -7.30 7.55
N ASP A 106 32.79 -7.28 8.52
CA ASP A 106 32.84 -6.24 9.55
C ASP A 106 34.28 -6.00 10.01
N ILE A 107 34.56 -4.80 10.52
CA ILE A 107 35.82 -4.46 11.17
C ILE A 107 35.84 -4.91 12.64
N GLN A 108 34.66 -5.13 13.23
CA GLN A 108 34.51 -5.62 14.61
C GLN A 108 34.37 -7.14 14.64
N PRO A 109 34.85 -7.80 15.71
CA PRO A 109 34.55 -9.21 15.92
C PRO A 109 33.04 -9.42 16.10
N LEU A 110 32.56 -10.58 15.68
CA LEU A 110 31.17 -11.00 15.82
C LEU A 110 30.75 -11.03 17.30
N LYS A 111 29.60 -10.44 17.63
CA LYS A 111 29.07 -10.36 19.01
C LYS A 111 27.91 -11.32 19.29
N TYR A 112 27.78 -12.42 18.54
CA TYR A 112 26.65 -13.34 18.65
C TYR A 112 26.98 -14.65 19.37
#